data_AF-Q9BKJ5-F1
#
_entry.id   AF-Q9BKJ5-F1
#
_cell.length_a   1.000
_cell.length_b   1.000
_cell.length_c   1.000
_cell.angle_alpha   90.00
_cell.angle_beta   90.00
_cell.angle_gamma   90.00
#
_symmetry.space_group_name_H-M   'P 1'
#
loop_
_entity.id
_entity.type
_entity.pdbx_description
1 polymer ?
#
loop_
_entity_poly.entity_id
_entity_poly.type
_entity_poly.pdbx_seq_one_letter_code
_entity_poly.pdbx_strand_id
1 'polypeptide(L)'
;MLTSRTISSLVTVMVVVCIAVWVLPIAHARSAEGYGRMERLLASIRGGADSMGHLGELTGAGEGAGHPLEKRQIYDRSCKGLYDRRLFSDLDHVCDDCYNLYRNSRVANACRENCYSNLVFRQCMEDLLLMDQFDKYARAVQTVGKK
;
A
#
# COMPACT_ATOMS: atom_id res chain seq x y z
N MET A 1 -11.43 -57.10 -13.91
CA MET A 1 -10.14 -56.39 -13.98
C MET A 1 -10.23 -54.93 -14.50
N LEU A 2 -11.39 -54.48 -15.02
CA LEU A 2 -11.54 -53.12 -15.56
C LEU A 2 -11.81 -52.03 -14.48
N THR A 3 -12.19 -52.43 -13.27
CA THR A 3 -12.58 -51.51 -12.18
C THR A 3 -11.40 -50.92 -11.40
N SER A 4 -10.30 -51.66 -11.24
CA SER A 4 -9.14 -51.17 -10.47
C SER A 4 -8.40 -50.03 -11.20
N ARG A 5 -8.29 -50.13 -12.53
CA ARG A 5 -7.67 -49.09 -13.38
C ARG A 5 -8.52 -47.83 -13.45
N THR A 6 -9.84 -47.97 -13.48
CA THR A 6 -10.76 -46.82 -13.46
C THR A 6 -10.78 -46.15 -12.09
N ILE A 7 -10.76 -46.92 -10.98
CA ILE A 7 -10.66 -46.37 -9.63
C ILE A 7 -9.34 -45.60 -9.44
N SER A 8 -8.21 -46.15 -9.88
CA SER A 8 -6.90 -45.47 -9.81
C SER A 8 -6.89 -44.16 -10.60
N SER A 9 -7.50 -44.16 -11.80
CA SER A 9 -7.62 -42.96 -12.63
C SER A 9 -8.54 -41.90 -12.03
N LEU A 10 -9.62 -42.31 -11.36
CA LEU A 10 -10.52 -41.39 -10.67
C LEU A 10 -9.84 -40.75 -9.45
N VAL A 11 -9.05 -41.53 -8.68
CA VAL A 11 -8.32 -41.02 -7.53
C VAL A 11 -7.25 -40.01 -7.95
N THR A 12 -6.49 -40.27 -9.02
CA THR A 12 -5.48 -39.32 -9.51
C THR A 12 -6.11 -38.02 -10.00
N VAL A 13 -7.22 -38.09 -10.75
CA VAL A 13 -7.96 -36.91 -11.19
C VAL A 13 -8.47 -36.10 -9.98
N MET A 14 -9.05 -36.76 -8.97
CA MET A 14 -9.52 -36.09 -7.76
C MET A 14 -8.39 -35.40 -6.97
N VAL A 15 -7.23 -36.05 -6.85
CA VAL A 15 -6.06 -35.46 -6.18
C VAL A 15 -5.55 -34.24 -6.93
N VAL A 16 -5.47 -34.29 -8.26
CA VAL A 16 -5.05 -33.15 -9.09
C VAL A 16 -6.05 -31.99 -8.99
N VAL A 17 -7.36 -32.28 -9.03
CA VAL A 17 -8.41 -31.26 -8.86
C VAL A 17 -8.33 -30.63 -7.47
N CYS A 18 -8.16 -31.42 -6.42
CA CYS A 18 -7.95 -30.90 -5.08
C CYS A 18 -6.73 -29.98 -5.06
N ILE A 19 -5.55 -30.45 -5.46
CA ILE A 19 -4.33 -29.64 -5.46
C ILE A 19 -4.52 -28.33 -6.23
N ALA A 20 -5.19 -28.36 -7.39
CA ALA A 20 -5.51 -27.16 -8.14
C ALA A 20 -6.42 -26.20 -7.34
N VAL A 21 -7.45 -26.70 -6.66
CA VAL A 21 -8.36 -25.89 -5.82
C VAL A 21 -7.65 -25.32 -4.58
N TRP A 22 -6.68 -26.03 -4.01
CA TRP A 22 -5.89 -25.55 -2.86
C TRP A 22 -4.79 -24.57 -3.27
N VAL A 23 -4.23 -24.71 -4.48
CA VAL A 23 -3.13 -23.86 -5.00
C VAL A 23 -3.66 -22.61 -5.71
N LEU A 24 -4.84 -22.66 -6.33
CA LEU A 24 -5.48 -21.45 -6.84
C LEU A 24 -6.01 -20.63 -5.66
N PRO A 25 -5.58 -19.38 -5.49
CA PRO A 25 -6.27 -18.48 -4.59
C PRO A 25 -7.69 -18.37 -5.12
N ILE A 26 -8.67 -18.59 -4.23
CA ILE A 26 -10.09 -18.42 -4.52
C ILE A 26 -10.27 -16.96 -4.92
N ALA A 27 -10.18 -16.69 -6.23
CA ALA A 27 -10.47 -15.41 -6.80
C ALA A 27 -11.98 -15.21 -6.59
N HIS A 28 -12.35 -14.52 -5.53
CA HIS A 28 -13.67 -13.97 -5.39
C HIS A 28 -13.92 -13.13 -6.64
N ALA A 29 -14.72 -13.66 -7.56
CA ALA A 29 -15.21 -12.94 -8.72
C ALA A 29 -15.95 -11.69 -8.21
N ARG A 30 -15.25 -10.55 -8.19
CA ARG A 30 -15.91 -9.25 -8.07
C ARG A 30 -16.49 -8.92 -9.44
N SER A 31 -17.80 -9.09 -9.52
CA SER A 31 -18.76 -8.32 -10.32
C SER A 31 -18.52 -8.25 -11.83
N ALA A 32 -19.44 -8.86 -12.57
CA ALA A 32 -19.60 -8.68 -14.01
C ALA A 32 -20.31 -7.36 -14.40
N GLU A 33 -20.33 -6.33 -13.53
CA GLU A 33 -20.85 -5.00 -13.86
C GLU A 33 -19.71 -4.00 -14.15
N GLY A 34 -18.88 -4.31 -15.16
CA GLY A 34 -17.71 -3.50 -15.49
C GLY A 34 -17.72 -2.81 -16.86
N TYR A 35 -18.56 -3.24 -17.81
CA TYR A 35 -18.42 -2.80 -19.20
C TYR A 35 -19.13 -1.49 -19.54
N GLY A 36 -20.13 -1.04 -18.76
CA GLY A 36 -20.86 0.20 -19.04
C GLY A 36 -20.20 1.49 -18.52
N ARG A 37 -19.18 1.39 -17.65
CA ARG A 37 -18.57 2.55 -16.98
C ARG A 37 -17.41 3.17 -17.78
N MET A 38 -16.79 2.41 -18.67
CA MET A 38 -15.62 2.90 -19.43
C MET A 38 -16.04 3.87 -20.57
N GLU A 39 -17.20 3.67 -21.19
CA GLU A 39 -17.75 4.59 -22.20
C GLU A 39 -18.05 5.98 -21.63
N ARG A 40 -18.52 6.07 -20.38
CA ARG A 40 -18.80 7.37 -19.73
C ARG A 40 -17.54 8.16 -19.43
N LEU A 41 -16.44 7.48 -19.13
CA LEU A 41 -15.14 8.13 -18.91
C LEU A 41 -14.57 8.67 -20.23
N LEU A 42 -14.71 7.94 -21.33
CA LEU A 42 -14.27 8.41 -22.65
C LEU A 42 -15.18 9.51 -23.22
N ALA A 43 -16.49 9.47 -22.96
CA ALA A 43 -17.42 10.54 -23.33
C ALA A 43 -17.14 11.85 -22.57
N SER A 44 -16.75 11.76 -21.28
CA SER A 44 -16.34 12.92 -20.49
C SER A 44 -15.05 13.57 -20.99
N ILE A 45 -14.10 12.79 -21.53
CA ILE A 45 -12.86 13.33 -22.10
C ILE A 45 -13.13 13.96 -23.48
N ARG A 46 -14.05 13.38 -24.26
CA ARG A 46 -14.37 13.86 -25.61
C ARG A 46 -15.30 15.06 -25.65
N GLY A 47 -16.11 15.28 -24.60
CA GLY A 47 -17.05 16.40 -24.50
C GLY A 47 -16.45 17.75 -24.08
N GLY A 48 -15.14 17.82 -23.79
CA GLY A 48 -14.46 19.04 -23.34
C GLY A 48 -13.79 19.86 -24.45
N ALA A 49 -14.30 19.78 -25.69
CA ALA A 49 -13.79 20.56 -26.82
C ALA A 49 -14.79 21.65 -27.20
N ASP A 50 -15.04 22.60 -26.30
CA ASP A 50 -15.63 23.90 -26.63
C ASP A 50 -15.34 24.90 -25.50
N SER A 51 -14.16 25.51 -25.54
CA SER A 51 -13.91 26.89 -25.09
C SER A 51 -12.46 27.26 -25.42
N MET A 52 -12.23 27.55 -26.70
CA MET A 52 -11.09 28.35 -27.11
C MET A 52 -11.43 29.82 -26.81
N GLY A 53 -10.83 30.39 -25.78
CA GLY A 53 -11.05 31.76 -25.36
C GLY A 53 -9.91 32.28 -24.48
N HIS A 54 -9.01 33.04 -25.12
CA HIS A 54 -8.00 33.93 -24.55
C HIS A 54 -6.72 33.36 -23.91
N LEU A 55 -5.65 33.42 -24.71
CA LEU A 55 -4.29 33.71 -24.23
C LEU A 55 -4.26 35.11 -23.59
N GLY A 56 -3.66 35.22 -22.41
CA GLY A 56 -3.26 36.51 -21.83
C GLY A 56 -3.06 36.47 -20.31
N GLU A 57 -1.87 36.89 -19.89
CA GLU A 57 -1.53 37.46 -18.58
C GLU A 57 -1.06 36.53 -17.45
N LEU A 58 0.07 36.95 -16.89
CA LEU A 58 0.83 36.39 -15.78
C LEU A 58 0.09 36.55 -14.43
N THR A 59 0.61 35.81 -13.44
CA THR A 59 0.53 36.05 -11.98
C THR A 59 -0.70 35.52 -11.22
N GLY A 60 -0.41 34.73 -10.18
CA GLY A 60 -1.19 34.72 -8.94
C GLY A 60 -2.11 33.51 -8.74
N ALA A 61 -1.76 32.71 -7.73
CA ALA A 61 -2.64 31.90 -6.88
C ALA A 61 -3.75 31.08 -7.57
N GLY A 62 -3.54 29.76 -7.64
CA GLY A 62 -4.60 28.81 -7.95
C GLY A 62 -4.31 27.46 -7.34
N GLU A 63 -4.93 27.20 -6.19
CA GLU A 63 -5.17 25.88 -5.62
C GLU A 63 -5.68 24.91 -6.69
N GLY A 64 -4.75 24.20 -7.32
CA GLY A 64 -5.03 22.93 -7.97
C GLY A 64 -5.18 21.90 -6.87
N ALA A 65 -6.42 21.55 -6.55
CA ALA A 65 -6.77 20.43 -5.68
C ALA A 65 -6.32 19.10 -6.31
N GLY A 66 -5.02 18.87 -6.37
CA GLY A 66 -4.46 17.54 -6.43
C GLY A 66 -4.74 16.93 -5.06
N HIS A 67 -5.75 16.07 -4.97
CA HIS A 67 -5.82 15.15 -3.84
C HIS A 67 -4.43 14.52 -3.72
N PRO A 68 -3.72 14.69 -2.58
CA PRO A 68 -2.55 13.88 -2.33
C PRO A 68 -3.03 12.45 -2.51
N LEU A 69 -2.45 11.74 -3.48
CA LEU A 69 -2.50 10.29 -3.47
C LEU A 69 -1.69 9.88 -2.26
N GLU A 70 -2.26 10.10 -1.07
CA GLU A 70 -1.82 9.50 0.16
C GLU A 70 -2.00 8.02 -0.11
N LYS A 71 -0.92 7.42 -0.61
CA LYS A 71 -0.79 5.99 -0.80
C LYS A 71 -1.33 5.41 0.49
N ARG A 72 -2.50 4.77 0.42
CA ARG A 72 -3.16 4.22 1.60
C ARG A 72 -2.29 3.06 2.07
N GLN A 73 -1.24 3.39 2.80
CA GLN A 73 -0.30 2.46 3.38
C GLN A 73 -1.14 1.67 4.37
N ILE A 74 -1.23 0.35 4.13
CA ILE A 74 -1.95 -0.54 5.03
C ILE A 74 -1.05 -0.66 6.25
N TYR A 75 -1.31 0.17 7.26
CA TYR A 75 -0.67 0.04 8.56
C TYR A 75 -1.04 -1.33 9.13
N ASP A 76 -0.07 -1.95 9.80
CA ASP A 76 -0.36 -3.18 10.53
C ASP A 76 -1.40 -2.88 11.61
N ARG A 77 -2.57 -3.53 11.52
CA ARG A 77 -3.65 -3.46 12.53
C ARG A 77 -3.18 -3.95 13.91
N SER A 78 -1.98 -4.53 13.99
CA SER A 78 -1.35 -4.99 15.22
C SER A 78 -0.85 -3.87 16.13
N CYS A 79 -0.72 -2.63 15.63
CA CYS A 79 -0.40 -1.47 16.47
C CYS A 79 -1.62 -1.09 17.31
N LYS A 80 -1.64 -1.53 18.57
CA LYS A 80 -2.76 -1.38 19.51
C LYS A 80 -2.77 -0.04 20.27
N GLY A 81 -1.80 0.84 20.01
CA GLY A 81 -1.71 2.15 20.64
C GLY A 81 -2.71 3.19 20.13
N LEU A 82 -2.51 4.44 20.52
CA LEU A 82 -3.30 5.58 20.04
C LEU A 82 -3.03 5.79 18.54
N TYR A 83 -4.08 5.71 17.72
CA TYR A 83 -3.98 5.97 16.29
C TYR A 83 -4.06 7.47 16.00
N ASP A 84 -2.93 8.15 16.06
CA ASP A 84 -2.79 9.53 15.59
C ASP A 84 -2.07 9.55 14.23
N ARG A 85 -2.78 9.97 13.19
CA ARG A 85 -2.28 10.01 11.80
C ARG A 85 -1.04 10.89 11.66
N ARG A 86 -0.93 11.96 12.46
CA ARG A 86 0.25 12.84 12.42
C ARG A 86 1.50 12.13 12.93
N LEU A 87 1.37 11.37 14.02
CA LEU A 87 2.46 10.55 14.55
C LEU A 87 2.95 9.52 13.54
N PHE A 88 2.00 8.81 12.90
CA PHE A 88 2.35 7.84 11.87
C PHE A 88 3.03 8.50 10.67
N SER A 89 2.58 9.69 10.24
CA SER A 89 3.24 10.45 9.17
C SER A 89 4.68 10.81 9.52
N ASP A 90 4.92 11.33 10.73
CA ASP A 90 6.26 11.70 11.19
C ASP A 90 7.21 10.49 11.23
N LEU A 91 6.71 9.34 11.70
CA LEU A 91 7.49 8.09 11.74
C LEU A 91 7.72 7.51 10.33
N ASP A 92 6.73 7.64 9.43
CA ASP A 92 6.84 7.16 8.04
C ASP A 92 7.84 7.97 7.23
N HIS A 93 7.93 9.29 7.47
CA HIS A 93 8.93 10.15 6.85
C HIS A 93 10.37 9.68 7.13
N VAL A 94 10.67 9.27 8.37
CA VAL A 94 11.99 8.70 8.71
C VAL A 94 12.27 7.43 7.89
N CYS A 95 11.28 6.55 7.75
CA CYS A 95 11.43 5.33 6.97
C CYS A 95 11.60 5.59 5.46
N ASP A 96 10.93 6.61 4.94
CA ASP A 96 11.03 7.01 3.53
C ASP A 96 12.35 7.74 3.23
N ASP A 97 12.86 8.56 4.15
CA ASP A 97 14.19 9.17 4.04
C ASP A 97 15.29 8.09 4.10
N CYS A 98 15.12 7.10 4.96
CA CYS A 98 16.03 5.95 5.03
C CYS A 98 15.96 5.08 3.76
N TYR A 99 14.77 4.92 3.18
CA TYR A 99 14.62 4.31 1.86
C TYR A 99 15.39 5.09 0.78
N ASN A 100 15.33 6.41 0.79
CA ASN A 100 16.05 7.25 -0.17
C ASN A 100 17.57 7.13 -0.02
N LEU A 101 18.06 6.96 1.21
CA LEU A 101 19.48 6.74 1.50
C LEU A 101 19.98 5.40 0.96
N TYR A 102 19.28 4.31 1.26
CA TYR A 102 19.70 2.94 0.90
C TYR A 102 19.19 2.46 -0.47
N ARG A 103 18.21 3.17 -1.05
CA ARG A 103 17.46 2.80 -2.27
C ARG A 103 16.90 1.37 -2.24
N ASN A 104 16.53 0.87 -1.07
CA ASN A 104 16.11 -0.52 -0.87
C ASN A 104 14.75 -0.61 -0.18
N SER A 105 13.74 -1.14 -0.87
CA SER A 105 12.36 -1.24 -0.36
C SER A 105 12.23 -2.18 0.83
N ARG A 106 13.14 -3.15 0.99
CA ARG A 106 13.15 -4.03 2.16
C ARG A 106 13.44 -3.26 3.45
N VAL A 107 14.32 -2.25 3.38
CA VAL A 107 14.64 -1.39 4.53
C VAL A 107 13.41 -0.59 4.94
N ALA A 108 12.70 0.00 3.97
CA ALA A 108 11.48 0.76 4.21
C ALA A 108 10.38 -0.09 4.86
N ASN A 109 10.22 -1.33 4.41
CA ASN A 109 9.25 -2.26 5.01
C ASN A 109 9.66 -2.68 6.41
N ALA A 110 10.91 -3.10 6.60
CA ALA A 110 11.45 -3.49 7.91
C ALA A 110 11.41 -2.34 8.92
N CYS A 111 11.59 -1.10 8.47
CA CYS A 111 11.49 0.10 9.29
C CYS A 111 10.08 0.31 9.87
N ARG A 112 9.03 0.00 9.11
CA ARG A 112 7.62 0.09 9.54
C ARG A 112 7.13 -1.11 10.37
N GLU A 113 7.90 -2.20 10.42
CA GLU A 113 7.51 -3.40 11.17
C GLU A 113 7.47 -3.17 12.69
N ASN A 114 6.66 -3.97 13.38
CA ASN A 114 6.52 -3.92 14.84
C ASN A 114 6.24 -2.51 15.38
N CYS A 115 5.44 -1.72 14.67
CA CYS A 115 5.07 -0.35 15.05
C CYS A 115 6.30 0.55 15.25
N TYR A 116 7.28 0.46 14.34
CA TYR A 116 8.54 1.21 14.39
C TYR A 116 9.45 0.86 15.60
N SER A 117 9.05 -0.11 16.43
CA SER A 117 9.83 -0.62 17.56
C SER A 117 10.76 -1.75 17.11
N ASN A 118 11.67 -1.44 16.17
CA ASN A 118 12.64 -2.38 15.62
C ASN A 118 14.04 -1.75 15.54
N LEU A 119 15.06 -2.57 15.31
CA LEU A 119 16.45 -2.11 15.22
C LEU A 119 16.69 -1.25 13.97
N VAL A 120 16.01 -1.56 12.86
CA VAL A 120 16.18 -0.88 11.57
C VAL A 120 15.77 0.59 11.69
N PHE A 121 14.66 0.88 12.36
CA PHE A 121 14.21 2.25 12.63
C PHE A 121 15.26 3.06 13.42
N ARG A 122 15.86 2.44 14.45
CA ARG A 122 16.93 3.09 15.23
C ARG A 122 18.17 3.37 14.38
N GLN A 123 18.57 2.42 13.54
CA GLN A 123 19.73 2.58 12.66
C GLN A 123 19.47 3.65 11.60
N CYS A 124 18.27 3.71 11.03
CA CYS A 124 17.86 4.79 10.13
C CYS A 124 17.98 6.17 10.79
N MET A 125 17.59 6.31 12.06
CA MET A 125 17.75 7.59 12.78
C MET A 125 19.23 7.97 13.00
N GLU A 126 20.11 6.98 13.20
CA GLU A 126 21.55 7.21 13.32
C GLU A 126 22.15 7.65 11.98
N ASP A 127 21.85 6.93 10.89
CA ASP A 127 22.37 7.19 9.55
C ASP A 127 21.86 8.52 8.96
N LEU A 128 20.63 8.92 9.32
CA LEU A 128 20.05 10.20 8.93
C LEU A 128 20.46 11.36 9.85
N LEU A 129 21.28 11.09 10.89
CA LEU A 129 21.73 12.09 11.87
C LEU A 129 20.59 12.75 12.66
N LEU A 130 19.51 12.01 12.95
CA LEU A 130 18.34 12.47 13.69
C LEU A 130 18.41 12.20 15.21
N MET A 131 19.58 11.79 15.71
CA MET A 131 19.76 11.37 17.11
C MET A 131 19.50 12.49 18.13
N ASP A 132 19.67 13.77 17.75
CA ASP A 132 19.33 14.92 18.61
C ASP A 132 17.84 14.98 18.95
N GLN A 133 16.98 14.41 18.11
CA GLN A 133 15.53 14.34 18.30
C GLN A 133 15.07 12.93 18.71
N PHE A 134 15.99 12.04 19.10
CA PHE A 134 15.67 10.65 19.41
C PHE A 134 14.56 10.53 20.45
N ASP A 135 14.58 11.36 21.51
CA ASP A 135 13.56 11.33 22.56
C ASP A 135 12.15 11.66 22.04
N LYS A 136 12.05 12.53 21.02
CA LYS A 136 10.77 12.87 20.38
C LYS A 136 10.20 11.65 19.66
N TYR A 137 11.02 10.99 18.84
CA TYR A 137 10.61 9.82 18.08
C TYR A 137 10.38 8.61 18.99
N ALA A 138 11.19 8.40 20.03
CA ALA A 138 11.01 7.33 21.01
C ALA A 138 9.65 7.42 21.73
N ARG A 139 9.23 8.63 22.13
CA ARG A 139 7.90 8.87 22.69
C ARG A 139 6.78 8.60 21.67
N ALA A 140 7.00 8.94 20.40
CA ALA A 140 6.04 8.66 19.34
C ALA A 140 5.87 7.15 19.12
N VAL A 141 6.97 6.40 19.01
CA VAL A 141 6.99 4.92 18.89
C VAL A 141 6.27 4.27 20.07
N GLN A 142 6.50 4.75 21.30
CA GLN A 142 5.82 4.22 22.48
C GLN A 142 4.31 4.48 22.46
N THR A 143 3.87 5.60 21.90
CA THR A 143 2.44 5.95 21.78
C THR A 143 1.70 5.04 20.79
N VAL A 144 2.33 4.70 19.67
CA VAL A 144 1.73 3.84 18.63
C VAL A 144 1.82 2.35 18.95
N GLY A 145 2.87 1.92 19.66
CA GLY A 145 3.17 0.51 19.95
C GLY A 145 2.70 -0.03 21.30
N LYS A 146 2.05 0.79 22.15
CA LYS A 146 1.62 0.34 23.49
C LYS A 146 0.64 -0.85 23.41
N LYS A 147 0.98 -1.92 24.14
CA LYS A 147 0.06 -2.98 24.59
C LYS A 147 -0.45 -2.65 25.98
#